data_AF-A0A7V7RSF2-F1
#
_entry.id   AF-A0A7V7RSF2-F1
#
_cell.length_a   1.000
_cell.length_b   1.000
_cell.length_c   1.000
_cell.angle_alpha   90.00
_cell.angle_beta   90.00
_cell.angle_gamma   90.00
#
_symmetry.space_group_name_H-M   'P 1'
#
loop_
_entity.id
_entity.type
_entity.pdbx_description
1 polymer ?
#
loop_
_entity_poly.entity_id
_entity_poly.type
_entity_poly.pdbx_seq_one_letter_code
_entity_poly.pdbx_strand_id
1 'polypeptide(L)' 'MSSDQRIQVNVRLKKDTNNKLDEIVEYYQENTKFGRVYKGDVLTDIIEKSYDIMLKQKKMGKKM' A
#
# COMPACT_ATOMS: atom_id res chain seq x y z
N MET A 1 -24.45 -0.18 6.48
CA MET A 1 -24.01 0.21 5.12
C MET A 1 -23.07 1.39 5.25
N SER A 2 -21.83 1.16 5.68
CA SER A 2 -20.80 2.20 5.67
C SER A 2 -20.34 2.37 4.23
N SER A 3 -20.53 3.55 3.67
CA SER A 3 -20.06 3.88 2.33
C SER A 3 -18.56 3.63 2.22
N ASP A 4 -18.13 2.74 1.31
CA ASP A 4 -16.74 2.59 0.84
C ASP A 4 -16.28 3.88 0.16
N GLN A 5 -16.13 4.96 0.93
CA GLN A 5 -15.68 6.24 0.44
C GLN A 5 -14.21 6.15 0.11
N ARG A 6 -13.92 5.97 -1.18
CA ARG A 6 -12.58 6.12 -1.73
C ARG A 6 -12.19 7.59 -1.66
N ILE A 7 -11.05 7.88 -1.05
CA ILE A 7 -10.48 9.23 -0.97
C ILE A 7 -9.26 9.29 -1.88
N GLN A 8 -9.23 10.28 -2.78
CA GLN A 8 -8.05 10.55 -3.58
C GLN A 8 -7.03 11.33 -2.75
N VAL A 9 -5.81 10.81 -2.63
CA VAL A 9 -4.72 11.48 -1.93
C VAL A 9 -3.71 11.98 -2.96
N ASN A 10 -3.41 13.27 -2.92
CA ASN A 10 -2.36 13.87 -3.74
C ASN A 10 -1.03 13.81 -2.99
N VAL A 11 -0.09 12.99 -3.47
CA VAL A 11 1.23 12.81 -2.85
C VAL A 11 2.35 13.23 -3.79
N ARG A 12 3.41 13.82 -3.24
CA ARG A 12 4.67 14.05 -3.95
C ARG A 12 5.68 13.02 -3.49
N LEU A 13 6.20 12.25 -4.44
CA LEU A 13 7.22 11.23 -4.19
C LEU A 13 8.52 11.62 -4.90
N LYS A 14 9.65 11.17 -4.36
CA LYS A 14 10.91 11.18 -5.11
C LYS A 14 10.75 10.28 -6.34
N LYS A 15 11.42 10.63 -7.45
CA LYS A 15 11.39 9.85 -8.69
C LYS A 15 11.71 8.37 -8.42
N ASP A 16 12.78 8.09 -7.69
CA ASP A 16 13.21 6.72 -7.38
C ASP A 16 12.17 5.96 -6.55
N THR A 17 11.44 6.65 -5.67
CA THR A 17 10.33 6.04 -4.91
C THR A 17 9.15 5.71 -5.81
N ASN A 18 8.83 6.60 -6.76
CA ASN A 18 7.80 6.31 -7.75
C ASN A 18 8.18 5.12 -8.63
N ASN A 19 9.43 5.04 -9.10
CA ASN A 19 9.90 3.94 -9.93
C ASN A 19 9.82 2.59 -9.19
N LYS A 20 10.17 2.55 -7.91
CA LYS A 20 9.98 1.36 -7.07
C LYS A 20 8.51 0.95 -6.99
N LEU A 21 7.61 1.91 -6.87
CA LEU A 21 6.17 1.62 -6.86
C LEU A 21 5.70 1.05 -8.21
N ASP A 22 6.22 1.54 -9.33
CA ASP A 22 5.95 0.98 -10.66
C ASP A 22 6.44 -0.47 -10.77
N GLU A 23 7.66 -0.76 -10.33
CA GLU A 23 8.22 -2.13 -10.32
C GLU A 23 7.41 -3.09 -9.45
N ILE A 24 6.92 -2.64 -8.29
CA ILE A 24 6.04 -3.47 -7.43
C ILE A 24 4.70 -3.75 -8.13
N VAL A 25 4.15 -2.77 -8.85
CA VAL A 25 2.91 -2.96 -9.63
C VAL A 25 3.14 -3.99 -10.73
N GLU A 26 4.26 -3.92 -11.45
CA GLU A 26 4.64 -4.91 -12.47
C GLU A 26 4.77 -6.30 -11.87
N TYR A 27 5.49 -6.44 -10.76
CA TYR A 27 5.59 -7.71 -10.03
C TYR A 27 4.20 -8.26 -9.65
N TYR A 28 3.29 -7.43 -9.15
CA TYR A 28 1.94 -7.87 -8.78
C TYR A 28 1.14 -8.28 -10.04
N GLN A 29 1.30 -7.54 -11.13
CA GLN A 29 0.63 -7.82 -12.41
C GLN A 29 1.07 -9.16 -13.00
N GLU A 30 2.36 -9.47 -12.97
CA GLU A 30 2.92 -10.76 -13.44
C GLU A 30 2.39 -11.95 -12.63
N ASN A 31 2.17 -11.73 -11.33
CA ASN A 31 1.67 -12.76 -10.42
C ASN A 31 0.13 -12.80 -10.33
N THR A 32 -0.57 -11.88 -11.00
CA THR A 32 -2.03 -11.81 -11.01
C THR A 32 -2.60 -12.62 -12.18
N LYS A 33 -3.38 -13.66 -11.87
CA LYS A 33 -3.96 -14.55 -12.89
C LYS A 33 -5.01 -13.86 -13.77
N PHE A 34 -5.77 -12.90 -13.23
CA PHE A 34 -6.83 -12.19 -13.93
C PHE A 34 -6.96 -10.75 -13.43
N GLY A 35 -7.17 -9.81 -14.36
CA GLY A 35 -7.41 -8.41 -14.05
C GLY A 35 -6.16 -7.53 -14.14
N ARG A 36 -6.40 -6.22 -14.03
CA ARG A 36 -5.35 -5.20 -14.05
C ARG A 36 -5.02 -4.77 -12.63
N VAL A 37 -3.73 -4.71 -12.33
CA VAL A 37 -3.24 -4.18 -11.07
C VAL A 37 -3.10 -2.67 -11.19
N TYR A 38 -3.76 -1.92 -10.30
CA TYR A 38 -3.66 -0.47 -10.26
C TYR A 38 -2.67 -0.03 -9.19
N LYS A 39 -1.93 1.04 -9.51
CA LYS A 39 -0.98 1.67 -8.59
C LYS A 39 -1.63 2.10 -7.27
N GLY A 40 -2.88 2.55 -7.33
CA GLY A 40 -3.66 2.90 -6.13
C GLY A 40 -3.90 1.70 -5.22
N ASP A 41 -4.24 0.54 -5.78
CA ASP A 41 -4.51 -0.68 -5.00
C ASP A 41 -3.23 -1.18 -4.33
N VAL A 42 -2.10 -1.18 -5.07
CA VAL A 42 -0.78 -1.54 -4.53
C VAL A 42 -0.35 -0.57 -3.44
N LEU A 43 -0.56 0.74 -3.63
CA LEU A 43 -0.23 1.73 -2.60
C LEU A 43 -1.07 1.54 -1.34
N THR A 44 -2.37 1.26 -1.47
CA THR A 44 -3.24 0.94 -0.34
C THR A 44 -2.73 -0.28 0.43
N ASP A 45 -2.43 -1.38 -0.25
CA ASP A 45 -1.91 -2.60 0.38
C ASP A 45 -0.59 -2.36 1.14
N ILE A 46 0.33 -1.58 0.57
CA ILE A 46 1.58 -1.19 1.24
C ILE A 46 1.30 -0.40 2.53
N ILE A 47 0.35 0.54 2.48
CA ILE A 47 -0.02 1.38 3.63
C ILE A 47 -0.65 0.52 4.73
N GLU A 48 -1.58 -0.37 4.39
CA GLU A 48 -2.25 -1.27 5.34
C GLU A 48 -1.23 -2.20 6.04
N LYS A 49 -0.35 -2.85 5.27
CA LYS A 49 0.73 -3.69 5.82
C LYS A 49 1.65 -2.91 6.75
N SER A 50 2.02 -1.69 6.38
CA SER A 50 2.86 -0.82 7.21
C SER A 50 2.16 -0.38 8.50
N TYR A 51 0.86 -0.11 8.42
CA TYR A 51 0.03 0.23 9.57
C TYR A 51 -0.07 -0.93 10.57
N ASP A 52 -0.26 -2.16 10.08
CA ASP A 52 -0.27 -3.36 10.91
C ASP A 52 1.05 -3.59 11.64
N ILE A 53 2.18 -3.38 10.95
CA ILE A 53 3.51 -3.45 11.57
C ILE A 53 3.63 -2.41 12.68
N MET A 54 3.23 -1.16 12.42
CA MET A 54 3.24 -0.08 13.42
C MET A 54 2.37 -0.45 14.63
N LEU A 55 1.17 -1.01 14.43
CA LEU A 55 0.31 -1.45 15.53
C LEU A 55 0.96 -2.55 16.37
N LYS A 56 1.62 -3.53 15.73
CA LYS A 56 2.37 -4.58 16.44
C LYS A 56 3.49 -3.99 17.29
N GLN A 57 4.29 -3.07 16.73
CA GLN A 57 5.36 -2.37 17.44
C GLN A 57 4.84 -1.57 18.63
N LYS A 58 3.73 -0.82 18.46
CA LYS A 58 3.07 -0.09 19.56
C LYS A 58 2.61 -1.01 20.69
N LYS A 59 2.09 -2.20 20.37
CA LYS A 59 1.67 -3.18 21.39
C LYS A 59 2.85 -3.77 22.16
N MET A 60 3.97 -4.02 21.48
CA MET A 60 5.19 -4.54 22.11
C MET A 60 5.86 -3.47 22.99
N GLY A 61 5.96 -2.23 22.51
CA GLY A 61 6.54 -1.12 23.28
C GLY A 61 5.70 -0.66 24.48
N LYS A 62 4.42 -1.05 24.55
CA LYS A 62 3.56 -0.86 25.74
C LYS A 62 3.67 -1.98 26.78
N LYS A 63 4.31 -3.11 26.43
CA LYS A 63 4.50 -4.26 27.32
C LYS A 63 5.88 -4.27 28.01
N MET A 64 6.77 -3.34 27.64
CA MET A 64 7.97 -2.98 28.41
C MET A 64 7.63 -1.80 29.31
#